data_AF-A0A8A3S464-F1
#
_entry.id   AF-A0A8A3S464-F1
#
_cell.length_a   1.000
_cell.length_b   1.000
_cell.length_c   1.000
_cell.angle_alpha   90.00
_cell.angle_beta   90.00
_cell.angle_gamma   90.00
#
_symmetry.space_group_name_H-M   'P 1'
#
loop_
_entity.id
_entity.type
_entity.pdbx_description
1 polymer ?
#
loop_
_entity_poly.entity_id
_entity_poly.type
_entity_poly.pdbx_seq_one_letter_code
_entity_poly.pdbx_strand_id
1 'polypeptide(L)' 'MLDIKRQYVMSEDNTPVGVIIDISTFERIESIIEDYGLSHYIEEADDEEPLGRAEAREYYKKMKESV' A
#
# COMPACT_ATOMS: atom_id res chain seq x y z
N MET A 1 -0.42 23.00 -1.03
CA MET A 1 -0.81 21.92 -0.10
C MET A 1 -2.18 21.45 -0.53
N LEU A 2 -2.41 20.14 -0.71
CA LEU A 2 -3.73 19.63 -1.10
C LEU A 2 -4.77 20.06 -0.06
N ASP A 3 -5.91 20.57 -0.53
CA ASP A 3 -7.02 21.01 0.31
C ASP A 3 -7.82 19.80 0.81
N ILE A 4 -7.21 19.05 1.74
CA ILE A 4 -7.81 17.90 2.39
C ILE A 4 -8.63 18.41 3.58
N LYS A 5 -9.96 18.28 3.46
CA LYS A 5 -10.90 18.54 4.55
C LYS A 5 -10.64 17.56 5.68
N ARG A 6 -10.18 18.08 6.82
CA ARG A 6 -9.76 17.27 7.96
C ARG A 6 -10.18 17.90 9.27
N GLN A 7 -10.45 17.06 10.25
CA GLN A 7 -10.65 17.46 11.64
C GLN A 7 -9.63 16.74 12.51
N TYR A 8 -9.03 17.44 13.46
CA TYR A 8 -8.06 16.83 14.36
C TYR A 8 -8.74 16.25 15.59
N VAL A 9 -8.31 15.06 15.98
CA VAL A 9 -8.60 14.49 17.30
C VAL A 9 -7.48 14.96 18.23
N MET A 10 -7.86 15.69 19.28
CA MET A 10 -6.94 16.31 20.24
C MET A 10 -6.84 15.46 21.51
N SER A 11 -5.66 15.35 22.10
CA SER A 11 -5.45 14.81 23.44
C SER A 11 -5.88 15.81 24.53
N GLU A 12 -5.86 15.37 25.79
CA GLU A 12 -6.11 16.22 26.96
C GLU A 12 -5.10 17.39 27.05
N ASP A 13 -3.85 17.15 26.67
CA ASP A 13 -2.79 18.16 26.61
C ASP A 13 -2.86 19.05 25.35
N ASN A 14 -4.01 19.08 24.67
CA ASN A 14 -4.24 19.85 23.45
C ASN A 14 -3.23 19.55 22.33
N THR A 15 -2.83 18.28 22.19
CA THR A 15 -1.93 17.81 21.14
C THR A 15 -2.71 16.97 20.12
N PRO A 16 -2.55 17.19 18.79
CA PRO A 16 -3.20 16.33 17.79
C PRO A 16 -2.66 14.90 17.87
N VAL A 17 -3.56 13.93 18.05
CA VAL A 17 -3.23 12.48 18.12
C VAL A 17 -3.86 11.67 16.99
N GLY A 18 -4.79 12.28 16.25
CA GLY A 18 -5.45 11.63 15.12
C GLY A 18 -6.12 12.63 14.20
N VAL A 19 -6.67 12.13 13.10
CA VAL A 19 -7.36 12.94 12.09
C VAL A 19 -8.60 12.19 11.59
N ILE A 20 -9.69 12.93 11.42
CA ILE A 20 -10.91 12.47 10.77
C ILE A 20 -10.97 13.11 9.39
N ILE A 21 -11.08 12.28 8.37
CA ILE A 21 -11.27 12.65 6.97
C ILE A 21 -12.43 11.84 6.40
N ASP A 22 -13.02 12.27 5.29
CA ASP A 22 -14.02 11.46 4.62
C ASP A 22 -13.39 10.19 4.02
N ILE A 23 -14.18 9.12 3.93
CA ILE A 23 -13.70 7.81 3.51
C ILE A 23 -13.06 7.84 2.11
N SER A 24 -13.61 8.63 1.19
CA SER A 24 -13.08 8.70 -0.18
C SER A 24 -11.70 9.35 -0.23
N THR A 25 -11.46 10.34 0.64
CA THR A 25 -10.14 10.93 0.80
C THR A 25 -9.16 9.94 1.41
N PHE A 26 -9.57 9.16 2.42
CA PHE A 26 -8.73 8.11 3.01
C PHE A 26 -8.33 7.05 1.96
N GLU A 27 -9.30 6.48 1.26
CA GLU A 27 -9.06 5.45 0.23
C GLU A 27 -8.15 5.96 -0.89
N ARG A 28 -8.30 7.22 -1.28
CA ARG A 28 -7.42 7.84 -2.29
C ARG A 28 -5.99 8.02 -1.79
N ILE A 29 -5.80 8.30 -0.51
CA ILE A 29 -4.45 8.36 0.09
C ILE A 29 -3.82 6.96 0.08
N GLU A 30 -4.55 5.95 0.53
CA GLU A 30 -4.09 4.54 0.53
C GLU A 30 -3.70 4.10 -0.89
N SER A 31 -4.59 4.27 -1.87
CA SER A 31 -4.33 3.89 -3.26
C SER A 31 -3.06 4.53 -3.82
N ILE A 32 -2.81 5.82 -3.56
CA ILE A 32 -1.59 6.48 -4.04
C ILE A 32 -0.34 5.87 -3.40
N ILE A 33 -0.39 5.55 -2.11
CA ILE A 33 0.74 4.97 -1.37
C ILE A 33 0.99 3.53 -1.85
N GLU A 34 -0.06 2.73 -2.01
CA GLU A 34 0.00 1.36 -2.51
C GLU A 34 0.50 1.32 -3.95
N ASP A 35 -0.03 2.14 -4.85
CA ASP A 35 0.40 2.23 -6.25
C ASP A 35 1.88 2.62 -6.33
N TYR A 36 2.33 3.57 -5.50
CA TYR A 36 3.73 3.96 -5.44
C TYR A 36 4.61 2.80 -4.99
N GLY A 37 4.27 2.13 -3.88
CA GLY A 37 5.03 0.98 -3.38
C GLY A 37 5.07 -0.17 -4.39
N LEU A 38 3.93 -0.48 -5.02
CA LEU A 38 3.83 -1.51 -6.04
C LEU A 38 4.66 -1.17 -7.28
N SER A 39 4.67 0.09 -7.72
CA SER A 39 5.49 0.51 -8.86
C SER A 39 6.97 0.24 -8.62
N HIS A 40 7.47 0.46 -7.41
CA HIS A 40 8.86 0.19 -7.06
C HIS A 40 9.16 -1.32 -7.05
N TYR A 41 8.26 -2.15 -6.52
CA TYR A 41 8.42 -3.59 -6.60
C TYR A 41 8.44 -4.12 -8.03
N ILE A 42 7.66 -3.50 -8.93
CA ILE A 42 7.68 -3.84 -10.36
C ILE A 42 9.02 -3.42 -10.98
N GLU A 43 9.51 -2.21 -10.69
CA GLU A 43 10.82 -1.73 -11.18
C GLU A 43 11.98 -2.60 -10.68
N GLU A 44 11.95 -3.02 -9.41
CA GLU A 44 12.97 -3.92 -8.83
C GLU A 44 12.98 -5.30 -9.50
N ALA A 45 11.83 -5.75 -10.00
CA ALA A 45 11.67 -7.04 -10.68
C ALA A 45 11.83 -6.96 -12.20
N ASP A 46 12.10 -5.78 -12.79
CA ASP A 46 12.12 -5.58 -14.24
C ASP A 46 13.25 -6.36 -14.94
N ASP A 47 14.36 -6.59 -14.23
CA ASP A 47 15.49 -7.40 -14.68
C ASP A 47 15.26 -8.92 -14.50
N GLU A 48 14.16 -9.35 -13.87
CA GLU A 48 13.82 -10.76 -13.66
C GLU A 48 13.04 -11.34 -14.84
N GLU A 49 13.40 -12.56 -15.27
CA GLU A 49 12.65 -13.24 -16.34
C GLU A 49 11.25 -13.66 -15.84
N PRO A 50 10.16 -13.25 -16.53
CA PRO A 50 8.82 -13.64 -16.14
C PRO A 50 8.59 -15.14 -16.24
N LEU A 51 8.07 -15.75 -15.16
CA LEU A 51 7.69 -17.16 -15.18
C LEU A 51 6.47 -17.40 -16.06
N GLY A 52 6.51 -18.51 -16.82
CA GLY A 52 5.31 -19.02 -17.48
C GLY A 52 4.24 -19.40 -16.46
N ARG A 53 2.96 -19.34 -16.85
CA ARG A 53 1.83 -19.62 -15.94
C ARG A 53 1.95 -20.94 -15.15
N ALA A 54 2.44 -22.00 -15.79
CA ALA A 54 2.61 -23.30 -15.14
C ALA A 54 3.74 -23.27 -14.10
N GLU A 55 4.87 -22.65 -14.45
CA GLU A 55 6.04 -22.51 -13.58
C GLU A 55 5.74 -21.62 -12.38
N ALA A 56 5.05 -20.50 -12.61
CA ALA A 56 4.59 -19.59 -11.55
C ALA A 56 3.68 -20.32 -10.54
N ARG A 57 2.79 -21.20 -11.02
CA ARG A 57 1.88 -21.97 -10.15
C ARG A 57 2.65 -22.99 -9.29
N GLU A 58 3.62 -23.69 -9.86
CA GLU A 58 4.47 -24.63 -9.13
C GLU A 58 5.39 -23.92 -8.14
N TYR A 59 5.98 -22.79 -8.54
CA TYR A 59 6.80 -21.94 -7.66
C TYR A 59 6.01 -21.48 -6.44
N TYR A 60 4.82 -20.93 -6.65
CA TYR A 60 3.96 -20.45 -5.56
C TYR A 60 3.52 -21.57 -4.60
N LYS A 61 3.26 -22.77 -5.12
CA LYS A 61 2.93 -23.94 -4.30
C LYS A 61 4.09 -24.32 -3.37
N LYS A 62 5.32 -24.38 -3.90
CA LYS A 62 6.53 -24.67 -3.11
C LYS A 62 6.79 -23.61 -2.04
N MET A 63 6.55 -22.34 -2.37
CA MET A 63 6.69 -21.23 -1.44
C MET A 63 5.72 -21.36 -0.24
N LYS A 64 4.49 -21.80 -0.47
CA LYS A 64 3.51 -22.04 0.62
C LYS A 64 3.86 -23.22 1.52
N GLU A 65 4.54 -24.22 1.00
CA GLU A 65 4.96 -25.40 1.76
C GLU A 65 6.23 -25.15 2.61
N SER A 66 6.92 -24.03 2.37
CA SER A 66 8.16 -23.63 3.04
C SER A 66 7.97 -22.52 4.09
N VAL A 67 6.73 -22.12 4.35
CA VAL A 67 6.32 -21.12 5.38
C VAL A 67 5.58 -21.81 6.51
#